data_AF-A0A829ZC40-F1
#
_entry.id   AF-A0A829ZC40-F1
#
_cell.length_a   1.000
_cell.length_b   1.000
_cell.length_c   1.000
_cell.angle_alpha   90.00
_cell.angle_beta   90.00
_cell.angle_gamma   90.00
#
_symmetry.space_group_name_H-M   'P 1'
#
loop_
_entity.id
_entity.type
_entity.pdbx_description
1 polymer ?
#
loop_
_entity_poly.entity_id
_entity_poly.type
_entity_poly.pdbx_seq_one_letter_code
_entity_poly.pdbx_strand_id
1 'polypeptide(L)'
;MYLTRSMTKVLQGVAILCMLGLHLFNRNEISNYYDVSLYVNIFGTPIPLLTIISYSFDCCVPIYLFCSGYGLAKNYIDNDIQYNNKNLKRIKNLLYRYWLIMIITCIVGYCMGMRDVYPGSLTNFISNIFLLKSSYVGAFWFVQTYILLVILSKKIFETIGKYEYKLIIAISFLLYVLAFIIEKKILVFSMNESLNLFIDALMLLLRSQFSFVIGGIFAYKTIINQNIEKILSNNILVIILQICG
;
A
#
# COMPACT_ATOMS: atom_id res chain seq x y z
N MET A 1 8.26 -17.23 13.78
CA MET A 1 8.75 -16.08 14.53
C MET A 1 7.53 -15.31 14.96
N TYR A 2 7.22 -15.24 16.25
CA TYR A 2 6.15 -14.37 16.74
C TYR A 2 6.55 -12.92 16.50
N LEU A 3 5.82 -12.22 15.62
CA LEU A 3 6.05 -10.80 15.38
C LEU A 3 5.58 -10.02 16.61
N THR A 4 6.53 -9.75 17.51
CA THR A 4 6.28 -8.90 18.67
C THR A 4 5.90 -7.50 18.21
N ARG A 5 5.20 -6.76 19.06
CA ARG A 5 4.79 -5.38 18.75
C ARG A 5 6.00 -4.47 18.46
N SER A 6 7.14 -4.74 19.09
CA SER A 6 8.40 -4.03 18.79
C SER A 6 8.91 -4.36 17.39
N MET A 7 8.92 -5.63 16.99
CA MET A 7 9.34 -6.03 15.64
C MET A 7 8.44 -5.45 14.55
N THR A 8 7.12 -5.42 14.74
CA THR A 8 6.21 -4.78 13.79
C THR A 8 6.48 -3.28 13.65
N LYS A 9 6.80 -2.58 14.75
CA LYS A 9 7.21 -1.17 14.71
C LYS A 9 8.52 -0.97 13.96
N VAL A 10 9.49 -1.86 14.15
CA VAL A 10 10.76 -1.84 13.40
C VAL A 10 10.49 -2.03 11.91
N LEU A 11 9.69 -3.03 11.50
CA LEU A 11 9.31 -3.22 10.09
C LEU A 11 8.59 -2.01 9.51
N GLN A 12 7.69 -1.37 10.27
CA GLN A 12 7.04 -0.13 9.83
C GLN A 12 8.04 1.01 9.66
N GLY A 13 9.04 1.13 10.54
CA GLY A 13 10.14 2.07 10.39
C GLY A 13 10.96 1.81 9.13
N VAL A 14 11.30 0.54 8.85
CA VAL A 14 11.96 0.14 7.60
C VAL A 14 11.11 0.51 6.39
N ALA A 15 9.80 0.26 6.41
CA ALA A 15 8.90 0.66 5.34
C ALA A 15 8.90 2.17 5.09
N ILE A 16 8.96 3.00 6.14
CA ILE A 16 9.07 4.46 6.00
C ILE A 16 10.42 4.85 5.36
N LEU A 17 11.52 4.22 5.76
CA LEU A 17 12.83 4.45 5.14
C LEU A 17 12.83 4.06 3.65
N CYS A 18 12.20 2.94 3.30
CA CYS A 18 11.99 2.54 1.91
C CYS A 18 11.13 3.58 1.17
N MET A 19 10.01 4.03 1.75
CA MET A 19 9.16 5.07 1.14
C MET A 19 9.95 6.36 0.85
N LEU A 20 10.79 6.81 1.80
CA LEU A 20 11.68 7.95 1.60
C LEU A 20 12.70 7.69 0.49
N GLY A 21 13.34 6.51 0.50
CA GLY A 21 14.28 6.10 -0.55
C GLY A 21 13.65 6.12 -1.93
N LEU A 22 12.45 5.58 -2.09
CA LEU A 22 11.69 5.61 -3.35
C LEU A 22 11.44 7.05 -3.80
N HIS A 23 10.88 7.92 -2.95
CA HIS A 23 10.51 9.28 -3.37
C HIS A 23 11.69 10.24 -3.55
N LEU A 24 12.83 9.97 -2.91
CA LEU A 24 14.06 10.74 -3.11
C LEU A 24 14.80 10.30 -4.38
N PHE A 25 14.85 9.00 -4.65
CA PHE A 25 15.71 8.43 -5.70
C PHE A 25 14.97 7.91 -6.93
N ASN A 26 13.64 7.88 -6.97
CA ASN A 26 12.89 7.47 -8.16
C ASN A 26 12.40 8.70 -8.93
N ARG A 27 13.33 9.40 -9.59
CA ARG A 27 13.04 10.56 -10.44
C ARG A 27 13.65 10.38 -11.82
N ASN A 28 12.86 10.70 -12.85
CA ASN A 28 13.30 10.59 -14.25
C ASN A 28 14.49 11.52 -14.57
N GLU A 29 14.63 12.64 -13.85
CA GLU A 29 15.67 13.65 -14.06
C GLU A 29 16.82 13.55 -13.05
N ILE A 30 17.11 12.37 -12.53
CA ILE A 30 18.06 12.23 -11.41
C ILE A 30 19.46 12.80 -11.71
N SER A 31 19.88 12.76 -12.97
CA SER A 31 21.15 13.31 -13.46
C SER A 31 21.26 14.82 -13.33
N ASN A 32 20.14 15.54 -13.21
CA ASN A 32 20.14 17.00 -13.05
C ASN A 32 20.40 17.41 -11.59
N TYR A 33 20.23 16.50 -10.63
CA TYR A 33 20.33 16.77 -9.19
C TYR A 33 21.54 16.10 -8.54
N TYR A 34 22.06 15.02 -9.15
CA TYR A 34 23.18 14.26 -8.62
C TYR A 34 24.15 13.90 -9.75
N ASP A 35 25.44 13.95 -9.45
CA ASP A 35 26.48 13.39 -10.33
C ASP A 35 26.39 11.86 -10.28
N VAL A 36 25.65 11.28 -11.23
CA VAL A 36 25.57 9.83 -11.36
C VAL A 36 26.65 9.35 -12.33
N SER A 37 27.70 8.74 -11.79
CA SER A 37 28.82 8.20 -12.57
C SER A 37 28.62 6.75 -13.03
N LEU A 38 27.64 6.05 -12.44
CA LEU A 38 27.39 4.62 -12.67
C LEU A 38 26.08 4.40 -13.42
N TYR A 39 26.21 3.99 -14.68
CA TYR A 39 25.11 3.59 -15.54
C TYR A 39 25.15 2.08 -15.78
N VAL A 40 23.98 1.44 -15.70
CA VAL A 40 23.80 0.05 -16.08
C VAL A 40 23.04 0.02 -17.39
N ASN A 41 23.57 -0.70 -18.38
CA ASN A 41 22.93 -0.82 -19.68
C ASN A 41 21.88 -1.92 -19.64
N ILE A 42 20.60 -1.54 -19.67
CA ILE A 42 19.46 -2.47 -19.66
C ILE A 42 18.73 -2.30 -20.99
N PHE A 43 18.61 -3.39 -21.77
CA PHE A 43 17.99 -3.39 -23.11
C PHE A 43 18.51 -2.28 -24.06
N GLY A 44 19.80 -1.95 -23.97
CA GLY A 44 20.42 -0.91 -24.81
C GLY A 44 20.19 0.53 -24.34
N THR A 45 19.51 0.72 -23.20
CA THR A 45 19.35 2.03 -22.57
C THR A 45 20.25 2.14 -21.33
N PRO A 46 21.10 3.20 -21.24
CA PRO A 46 21.91 3.43 -20.05
C PRO A 46 21.02 4.01 -18.94
N ILE A 47 20.68 3.19 -17.97
CA ILE A 47 19.85 3.58 -16.82
C ILE A 47 20.78 3.85 -15.62
N PRO A 48 20.66 4.98 -14.91
CA PRO A 48 21.41 5.23 -13.69
C PRO A 48 21.21 4.10 -12.66
N LEU A 49 22.30 3.58 -12.08
CA LEU A 49 22.22 2.50 -11.08
C LEU A 49 21.31 2.90 -9.89
N LEU A 50 21.34 4.17 -9.52
CA LEU A 50 20.53 4.72 -8.44
C LEU A 50 19.02 4.57 -8.70
N THR A 51 18.58 4.73 -9.96
CA THR A 51 17.19 4.52 -10.35
C THR A 51 16.76 3.06 -10.19
N ILE A 52 17.65 2.11 -10.51
CA ILE A 52 17.37 0.67 -10.33
C ILE A 52 17.23 0.32 -8.84
N ILE A 53 18.11 0.86 -8.00
CA ILE A 53 18.03 0.70 -6.54
C ILE A 53 16.73 1.31 -6.01
N SER A 54 16.32 2.45 -6.57
CA SER A 54 15.09 3.13 -6.15
C SER A 54 13.83 2.26 -6.31
N TYR A 55 13.74 1.46 -7.38
CA TYR A 55 12.63 0.53 -7.57
C TYR A 55 12.56 -0.56 -6.50
N SER A 56 13.71 -0.97 -5.94
CA SER A 56 13.71 -1.93 -4.82
C SER A 56 13.05 -1.37 -3.56
N PHE A 57 12.99 -0.04 -3.41
CA PHE A 57 12.32 0.61 -2.29
C PHE A 57 10.80 0.67 -2.42
N ASP A 58 10.22 0.27 -3.57
CA ASP A 58 8.77 0.20 -3.75
C ASP A 58 8.11 -0.88 -2.87
N CYS A 59 8.93 -1.78 -2.29
CA CYS A 59 8.49 -2.74 -1.28
C CYS A 59 7.93 -2.11 0.02
N CYS A 60 8.00 -0.79 0.18
CA CYS A 60 7.45 -0.08 1.34
C CYS A 60 5.94 -0.34 1.55
N VAL A 61 5.15 -0.31 0.48
CA VAL A 61 3.70 -0.55 0.52
C VAL A 61 3.36 -1.98 0.95
N PRO A 62 3.91 -3.05 0.31
CA PRO A 62 3.61 -4.42 0.72
C PRO A 62 4.09 -4.73 2.15
N ILE A 63 5.21 -4.18 2.61
CA ILE A 63 5.66 -4.34 4.02
C ILE A 63 4.65 -3.71 4.98
N TYR A 64 4.18 -2.49 4.69
CA TYR A 64 3.19 -1.81 5.53
C TYR A 64 1.86 -2.56 5.58
N LEU A 65 1.41 -3.07 4.43
CA LEU A 65 0.19 -3.89 4.31
C LEU A 65 0.31 -5.21 5.05
N PHE A 66 1.44 -5.90 4.95
CA PHE A 66 1.70 -7.13 5.71
C PHE A 66 1.61 -6.86 7.22
N CYS A 67 2.26 -5.81 7.70
CA CYS A 67 2.20 -5.41 9.11
C CYS A 67 0.77 -5.06 9.55
N SER A 68 0.02 -4.36 8.70
CA SER A 68 -1.37 -4.00 9.00
C SER A 68 -2.29 -5.22 9.01
N GLY A 69 -2.15 -6.13 8.05
CA GLY A 69 -2.91 -7.38 7.98
C GLY A 69 -2.67 -8.26 9.20
N TYR A 70 -1.39 -8.42 9.59
CA TYR A 70 -1.00 -9.15 10.80
C TYR A 70 -1.61 -8.54 12.07
N GLY A 71 -1.48 -7.23 12.27
CA GLY A 71 -1.99 -6.54 13.45
C GLY A 71 -3.52 -6.54 13.55
N LEU A 72 -4.22 -6.40 12.42
CA LEU A 72 -5.68 -6.44 12.40
C LEU A 72 -6.21 -7.87 12.61
N ALA A 73 -5.59 -8.88 12.00
CA ALA A 73 -5.95 -10.28 12.21
C ALA A 73 -5.79 -10.69 13.68
N LYS A 74 -4.70 -10.27 14.34
CA LYS A 74 -4.52 -10.52 15.77
C LYS A 74 -5.63 -9.87 16.61
N ASN A 75 -5.97 -8.62 16.34
CA ASN A 75 -7.08 -7.95 17.04
C ASN A 75 -8.43 -8.64 16.82
N TYR A 76 -8.65 -9.19 15.62
CA TYR A 76 -9.84 -9.95 15.27
C TYR A 76 -9.91 -11.26 16.06
N ILE A 77 -8.81 -12.02 16.12
CA ILE A 77 -8.73 -13.29 16.87
C ILE A 77 -8.90 -13.05 18.38
N ASP A 78 -8.28 -12.00 18.92
CA ASP A 78 -8.32 -11.71 20.35
C ASP A 78 -9.72 -11.20 20.80
N ASN A 79 -10.43 -10.43 19.97
CA ASN A 79 -11.69 -9.77 20.34
C ASN A 79 -12.62 -9.46 19.14
N ASP A 80 -13.22 -10.47 18.52
CA ASP A 80 -14.12 -10.29 17.35
C ASP A 80 -15.33 -9.37 17.65
N ILE A 81 -15.97 -9.49 18.82
CA ILE A 81 -17.18 -8.71 19.16
C ILE A 81 -16.94 -7.19 19.07
N GLN A 82 -15.77 -6.72 19.52
CA GLN A 82 -15.42 -5.30 19.49
C GLN A 82 -14.66 -4.88 18.23
N TYR A 83 -14.36 -5.82 17.33
CA TYR A 83 -13.50 -5.59 16.17
C TYR A 83 -14.03 -4.48 15.27
N ASN A 84 -15.31 -4.55 14.88
CA ASN A 84 -15.93 -3.57 14.00
C ASN A 84 -15.89 -2.15 14.58
N ASN A 85 -16.16 -2.01 15.88
CA ASN A 85 -16.14 -0.70 16.55
C ASN A 85 -14.71 -0.13 16.61
N LYS A 86 -13.72 -0.97 16.92
CA LYS A 86 -12.29 -0.57 16.93
C LYS A 86 -11.82 -0.17 15.53
N ASN A 87 -12.21 -0.91 14.49
CA ASN A 87 -11.90 -0.60 13.10
C ASN A 87 -12.53 0.71 12.63
N LEU A 88 -13.81 0.93 12.96
CA LEU A 88 -14.49 2.17 12.62
C LEU A 88 -13.80 3.37 13.29
N LYS A 89 -13.42 3.24 14.57
CA LYS A 89 -12.65 4.28 15.28
C LYS A 89 -11.29 4.53 14.62
N ARG A 90 -10.60 3.48 14.16
CA ARG A 90 -9.33 3.59 13.43
C ARG A 90 -9.49 4.36 12.12
N ILE A 91 -10.50 4.03 11.32
CA ILE A 91 -10.80 4.72 10.05
C ILE A 91 -11.14 6.19 10.30
N LYS A 92 -12.03 6.48 11.27
CA LYS A 92 -12.39 7.87 11.62
C LYS A 92 -11.17 8.69 12.04
N ASN A 93 -10.29 8.11 12.86
CA ASN A 93 -9.06 8.78 13.30
C ASN A 93 -8.08 9.04 12.14
N LEU A 94 -8.07 8.18 11.11
CA LEU A 94 -7.25 8.38 9.92
C LEU A 94 -7.84 9.51 9.05
N LEU A 95 -9.15 9.46 8.79
CA LEU A 95 -9.86 10.48 8.02
C LEU A 95 -9.75 11.86 8.64
N TYR A 96 -9.87 11.96 9.97
CA TYR A 96 -9.71 13.25 10.67
C TYR A 96 -8.32 13.87 10.44
N ARG A 97 -7.25 13.06 10.54
CA ARG A 97 -5.87 13.54 10.27
C ARG A 97 -5.69 13.94 8.81
N TYR A 98 -6.24 13.16 7.90
CA TYR A 98 -6.22 13.46 6.47
C TYR A 98 -6.91 14.80 6.17
N TRP A 99 -8.13 15.01 6.69
CA TRP A 99 -8.87 16.25 6.50
C TRP A 99 -8.17 17.46 7.12
N LEU A 100 -7.54 17.30 8.29
CA LEU A 100 -6.73 18.34 8.91
C LEU A 100 -5.59 18.77 7.98
N ILE A 101 -4.83 17.81 7.45
CA ILE A 101 -3.71 18.11 6.54
C ILE A 101 -4.21 18.76 5.25
N MET A 102 -5.29 18.25 4.66
CA MET A 102 -5.91 18.84 3.48
C MET A 102 -6.32 20.30 3.71
N ILE A 103 -6.96 20.63 4.83
CA ILE A 103 -7.34 22.02 5.15
C ILE A 103 -6.11 22.91 5.25
N ILE A 104 -5.04 22.46 5.93
CA ILE A 104 -3.78 23.20 6.02
C ILE A 104 -3.19 23.42 4.63
N THR A 105 -3.12 22.38 3.79
CA THR A 105 -2.61 22.50 2.41
C THR A 105 -3.42 23.49 1.59
N CYS A 106 -4.75 23.50 1.73
CA CYS A 106 -5.60 24.49 1.07
C CYS A 106 -5.31 25.92 1.54
N ILE A 107 -5.14 26.14 2.85
CA ILE A 107 -4.80 27.47 3.40
C ILE A 107 -3.44 27.93 2.88
N VAL A 108 -2.42 27.08 2.96
CA VAL A 108 -1.07 27.40 2.49
C VAL A 108 -1.06 27.68 0.98
N GLY A 109 -1.72 26.83 0.18
CA GLY A 109 -1.85 27.03 -1.25
C GLY A 109 -2.55 28.35 -1.61
N TYR A 110 -3.58 28.72 -0.85
CA TYR A 110 -4.25 30.01 -0.99
C TYR A 110 -3.32 31.19 -0.65
N CYS A 111 -2.56 31.10 0.43
CA CYS A 111 -1.58 32.12 0.83
C CYS A 111 -0.45 32.30 -0.19
N MET A 112 -0.04 31.22 -0.88
CA MET A 112 1.00 31.24 -1.92
C MET A 112 0.47 31.69 -3.29
N GLY A 113 -0.79 32.09 -3.40
CA GLY A 113 -1.40 32.57 -4.65
C GLY A 113 -1.80 31.46 -5.63
N MET A 114 -1.71 30.18 -5.25
CA MET A 114 -2.05 29.03 -6.09
C MET A 114 -3.55 28.68 -6.04
N ARG A 115 -4.41 29.69 -6.21
CA ARG A 115 -5.87 29.56 -6.02
C ARG A 115 -6.53 28.58 -7.01
N ASP A 116 -5.98 28.49 -8.21
CA ASP A 116 -6.48 27.60 -9.27
C ASP A 116 -6.25 26.12 -8.95
N VAL A 117 -5.29 25.82 -8.07
CA VAL A 117 -4.94 24.46 -7.65
C VAL A 117 -5.51 24.12 -6.28
N TYR A 118 -5.53 25.10 -5.36
CA TYR A 118 -5.95 24.92 -3.97
C TYR A 118 -7.01 25.97 -3.58
N PRO A 119 -8.28 25.58 -3.38
CA PRO A 119 -8.90 24.27 -3.61
C PRO A 119 -9.24 23.98 -5.09
N GLY A 120 -8.98 24.92 -6.01
CA GLY A 120 -9.37 24.77 -7.41
C GLY A 120 -10.90 24.68 -7.57
N SER A 121 -11.39 23.71 -8.37
CA SER A 121 -12.83 23.52 -8.60
C SER A 121 -13.55 22.82 -7.44
N LEU A 122 -14.86 23.07 -7.31
CA LEU A 122 -15.70 22.36 -6.33
C LEU A 122 -15.66 20.83 -6.52
N THR A 123 -15.59 20.38 -7.77
CA THR A 123 -15.46 18.95 -8.10
C THR A 123 -14.13 18.39 -7.59
N ASN A 124 -13.01 19.09 -7.79
CA ASN A 124 -11.71 18.67 -7.29
C ASN A 124 -11.69 18.63 -5.76
N PHE A 125 -12.30 19.61 -5.09
CA PHE A 125 -12.42 19.64 -3.65
C PHE A 125 -13.23 18.48 -3.08
N ILE A 126 -14.41 18.21 -3.65
CA ILE A 126 -15.24 17.06 -3.25
C ILE A 126 -14.49 15.74 -3.50
N SER A 127 -13.83 15.60 -4.66
CA SER A 127 -13.04 14.40 -4.97
C SER A 127 -11.91 14.16 -3.97
N ASN A 128 -11.20 15.20 -3.51
CA ASN A 128 -10.17 15.04 -2.47
C ASN A 128 -10.77 14.74 -1.10
N ILE A 129 -11.91 15.33 -0.73
CA ILE A 129 -12.59 15.02 0.55
C ILE A 129 -12.90 13.52 0.66
N PHE A 130 -13.40 12.94 -0.43
CA PHE A 130 -13.77 11.53 -0.52
C PHE A 130 -12.60 10.60 -0.92
N LEU A 131 -11.36 11.11 -0.98
CA LEU A 131 -10.16 10.34 -1.37
C LEU A 131 -10.21 9.75 -2.78
N LEU A 132 -11.05 10.29 -3.67
CA LEU A 132 -11.16 9.85 -5.07
C LEU A 132 -10.02 10.40 -5.92
N LYS A 133 -9.47 11.55 -5.54
CA LYS A 133 -8.29 12.16 -6.13
C LYS A 133 -7.35 12.56 -5.00
N SER A 134 -6.04 12.45 -5.26
CA SER A 134 -4.98 12.91 -4.36
C SER A 134 -4.24 14.10 -4.97
N SER A 135 -5.00 15.07 -5.51
CA SER A 135 -4.41 16.22 -6.21
C SER A 135 -3.83 17.26 -5.27
N TYR A 136 -4.28 17.33 -4.01
CA TYR A 136 -3.70 18.26 -3.04
C TYR A 136 -2.42 17.75 -2.40
N VAL A 137 -2.37 16.46 -2.09
CA VAL A 137 -1.22 15.82 -1.47
C VAL A 137 -1.03 14.47 -2.13
N GLY A 138 -0.15 14.41 -3.12
CA GLY A 138 0.11 13.19 -3.89
C GLY A 138 0.54 12.01 -3.03
N ALA A 139 1.19 12.25 -1.89
CA ALA A 139 1.59 11.22 -0.95
C ALA A 139 0.42 10.42 -0.33
N PHE A 140 -0.82 10.92 -0.41
CA PHE A 140 -2.01 10.23 0.14
C PHE A 140 -2.73 9.32 -0.86
N TRP A 141 -2.17 9.10 -2.05
CA TRP A 141 -2.74 8.22 -3.08
C TRP A 141 -3.15 6.83 -2.56
N PHE A 142 -2.44 6.30 -1.57
CA PHE A 142 -2.68 4.97 -1.01
C PHE A 142 -3.76 4.91 0.09
N VAL A 143 -4.20 6.06 0.63
CA VAL A 143 -5.10 6.11 1.80
C VAL A 143 -6.47 5.47 1.50
N GLN A 144 -7.00 5.68 0.29
CA GLN A 144 -8.28 5.11 -0.12
C GLN A 144 -8.23 3.57 -0.09
N THR A 145 -7.23 2.99 -0.76
CA THR A 145 -7.01 1.53 -0.81
C THR A 145 -6.86 0.93 0.58
N TYR A 146 -6.11 1.61 1.45
CA TYR A 146 -5.94 1.17 2.82
C TYR A 146 -7.28 1.12 3.58
N ILE A 147 -8.11 2.15 3.47
CA ILE A 147 -9.44 2.18 4.13
C ILE A 147 -10.32 1.04 3.62
N LEU A 148 -10.35 0.82 2.30
CA LEU A 148 -11.11 -0.28 1.70
C LEU A 148 -10.66 -1.65 2.25
N LEU A 149 -9.34 -1.88 2.36
CA LEU A 149 -8.81 -3.11 2.96
C LEU A 149 -9.21 -3.24 4.43
N VAL A 150 -9.20 -2.17 5.22
CA VAL A 150 -9.63 -2.22 6.63
C VAL A 150 -11.12 -2.52 6.74
N ILE A 151 -11.96 -2.01 5.84
CA ILE A 151 -13.40 -2.33 5.81
C ILE A 151 -13.60 -3.81 5.45
N LEU A 152 -12.88 -4.31 4.43
CA LEU A 152 -12.96 -5.70 3.98
C LEU A 152 -12.28 -6.69 4.92
N SER A 153 -11.44 -6.21 5.84
CA SER A 153 -10.57 -7.04 6.68
C SER A 153 -11.33 -8.10 7.48
N LYS A 154 -12.51 -7.79 8.04
CA LYS A 154 -13.31 -8.78 8.77
C LYS A 154 -13.62 -9.99 7.88
N LYS A 155 -14.11 -9.72 6.67
CA LYS A 155 -14.47 -10.79 5.72
C LYS A 155 -13.25 -11.58 5.24
N ILE A 156 -12.12 -10.90 5.05
CA ILE A 156 -10.84 -11.53 4.71
C ILE A 156 -10.43 -12.51 5.82
N PHE A 157 -10.47 -12.08 7.09
CA PHE A 157 -10.08 -12.92 8.22
C PHE A 157 -11.06 -14.06 8.51
N GLU A 158 -12.36 -13.83 8.35
CA GLU A 158 -13.36 -14.92 8.38
C GLU A 158 -13.05 -16.00 7.33
N THR A 159 -12.68 -15.59 6.12
CA THR A 159 -12.29 -16.52 5.04
C THR A 159 -11.01 -17.27 5.41
N ILE A 160 -10.01 -16.58 5.98
CA ILE A 160 -8.76 -17.18 6.46
C ILE A 160 -9.00 -18.23 7.55
N GLY A 161 -9.96 -18.01 8.45
CA GLY A 161 -10.32 -18.99 9.48
C GLY A 161 -11.13 -20.18 8.97
N LYS A 162 -11.80 -20.07 7.81
CA LYS A 162 -12.73 -21.09 7.28
C LYS A 162 -12.10 -22.05 6.28
N TYR A 163 -11.13 -21.59 5.48
CA TYR A 163 -10.56 -22.37 4.37
C TYR A 163 -9.07 -22.63 4.55
N GLU A 164 -8.55 -23.60 3.80
CA GLU A 164 -7.12 -23.93 3.76
C GLU A 164 -6.28 -22.73 3.28
N TYR A 165 -5.29 -22.35 4.09
CA TYR A 165 -4.44 -21.18 3.82
C TYR A 165 -3.71 -21.25 2.46
N LYS A 166 -3.35 -22.46 1.99
CA LYS A 166 -2.68 -22.64 0.69
C LYS A 166 -3.59 -22.19 -0.46
N LEU A 167 -4.87 -22.53 -0.37
CA LEU A 167 -5.88 -22.14 -1.35
C LEU A 167 -6.07 -20.62 -1.35
N ILE A 168 -6.13 -20.01 -0.16
CA ILE A 168 -6.28 -18.57 -0.02
C ILE A 168 -5.08 -17.81 -0.60
N ILE A 169 -3.85 -18.29 -0.33
CA ILE A 169 -2.63 -17.71 -0.93
C ILE A 169 -2.68 -17.83 -2.46
N ALA A 170 -3.06 -19.00 -2.99
CA ALA A 170 -3.13 -19.22 -4.44
C ALA A 170 -4.16 -18.29 -5.11
N ILE A 171 -5.37 -18.17 -4.54
CA ILE A 171 -6.42 -17.28 -5.04
C ILE A 171 -5.97 -15.81 -4.95
N SER A 172 -5.41 -15.42 -3.81
CA SER A 172 -4.95 -14.05 -3.57
C SER A 172 -3.79 -13.68 -4.52
N PHE A 173 -2.89 -14.61 -4.82
CA PHE A 173 -1.83 -14.43 -5.80
C PHE A 173 -2.37 -14.33 -7.23
N LEU A 174 -3.36 -15.15 -7.59
CA LEU A 174 -4.02 -15.07 -8.89
C LEU A 174 -4.69 -13.70 -9.10
N LEU A 175 -5.40 -13.18 -8.08
CA LEU A 175 -6.00 -11.85 -8.13
C LEU A 175 -4.95 -10.74 -8.31
N TYR A 176 -3.79 -10.85 -7.64
CA TYR A 176 -2.67 -9.94 -7.81
C TYR A 176 -2.16 -9.93 -9.26
N VAL A 177 -1.88 -11.11 -9.83
CA VAL A 177 -1.35 -11.22 -11.20
C VAL A 177 -2.36 -10.72 -12.23
N LEU A 178 -3.64 -11.08 -12.09
CA LEU A 178 -4.69 -10.62 -13.00
C LEU A 178 -4.85 -9.11 -12.96
N ALA A 179 -4.83 -8.50 -11.77
CA ALA A 179 -4.92 -7.05 -11.63
C ALA A 179 -3.75 -6.35 -12.34
N PHE A 180 -2.52 -6.86 -12.17
CA PHE A 180 -1.34 -6.31 -12.82
C PHE A 180 -1.41 -6.38 -14.36
N ILE A 181 -1.91 -7.50 -14.91
CA ILE A 181 -2.08 -7.66 -16.36
C ILE A 181 -3.15 -6.70 -16.90
N ILE A 182 -4.28 -6.59 -16.19
CA ILE A 182 -5.41 -5.74 -16.59
C ILE A 182 -5.00 -4.27 -16.56
N GLU A 183 -4.36 -3.81 -15.48
CA GLU A 183 -3.87 -2.43 -15.34
C GLU A 183 -2.96 -2.03 -16.52
N LYS A 184 -1.97 -2.89 -16.87
CA LYS A 184 -1.09 -2.63 -18.02
C LYS A 184 -1.81 -2.57 -19.35
N LYS A 185 -2.86 -3.38 -19.55
CA LYS A 185 -3.64 -3.35 -20.79
C LYS A 185 -4.56 -2.13 -20.86
N ILE A 186 -5.18 -1.74 -19.76
CA ILE A 186 -6.11 -0.61 -19.71
C ILE A 186 -5.37 0.72 -19.86
N LEU A 187 -4.15 0.85 -19.34
CA LEU A 187 -3.29 2.02 -19.60
C LEU A 187 -3.05 2.28 -21.10
N VAL A 188 -3.22 1.26 -21.97
CA VAL A 188 -3.11 1.40 -23.43
C VAL A 188 -4.43 1.87 -24.07
N PHE A 189 -5.59 1.61 -23.45
CA PHE A 189 -6.91 1.98 -23.95
C PHE A 189 -7.51 3.09 -23.10
N SER A 190 -7.34 4.34 -23.51
CA SER A 190 -7.91 5.51 -22.82
C SER A 190 -9.45 5.48 -22.82
N MET A 191 -10.06 5.18 -21.67
CA MET A 191 -11.51 5.30 -21.45
C MET A 191 -11.89 6.66 -20.82
N ASN A 192 -13.18 6.84 -20.51
CA ASN A 192 -13.68 8.00 -19.75
C ASN A 192 -12.97 8.15 -18.39
N GLU A 193 -12.71 9.39 -17.96
CA GLU A 193 -11.94 9.72 -16.75
C GLU A 193 -12.48 9.04 -15.48
N SER A 194 -13.80 9.05 -15.28
CA SER A 194 -14.44 8.45 -14.10
C SER A 194 -14.28 6.93 -14.05
N LEU A 195 -14.33 6.27 -15.21
CA LEU A 195 -14.16 4.83 -15.32
C LEU A 195 -12.71 4.44 -15.06
N ASN A 196 -11.74 5.22 -15.56
CA ASN A 196 -10.32 5.00 -15.29
C ASN A 196 -10.04 5.09 -13.78
N LEU A 197 -10.49 6.15 -13.11
CA LEU A 197 -10.30 6.32 -11.66
C LEU A 197 -10.87 5.14 -10.85
N PHE A 198 -12.04 4.63 -11.25
CA PHE A 198 -12.64 3.49 -10.58
C PHE A 198 -11.83 2.20 -10.80
N ILE A 199 -11.41 1.95 -12.04
CA ILE A 199 -10.60 0.78 -12.38
C ILE A 199 -9.25 0.83 -11.68
N ASP A 200 -8.58 1.98 -11.66
CA ASP A 200 -7.29 2.18 -10.99
C ASP A 200 -7.41 1.88 -9.49
N ALA A 201 -8.46 2.40 -8.83
CA ALA A 201 -8.72 2.12 -7.43
C ALA A 201 -8.97 0.61 -7.18
N LEU A 202 -9.68 -0.07 -8.09
CA LEU A 202 -9.95 -1.50 -8.01
C LEU A 202 -8.68 -2.33 -8.23
N MET A 203 -7.88 -2.03 -9.25
CA MET A 203 -6.63 -2.73 -9.55
C MET A 203 -5.64 -2.57 -8.41
N LEU A 204 -5.52 -1.35 -7.88
CA LEU A 204 -4.68 -1.07 -6.72
C LEU A 204 -5.12 -1.85 -5.48
N LEU A 205 -6.43 -2.01 -5.25
CA LEU A 205 -6.98 -2.84 -4.19
C LEU A 205 -6.64 -4.32 -4.37
N LEU A 206 -6.83 -4.87 -5.58
CA LEU A 206 -6.55 -6.28 -5.89
C LEU A 206 -5.07 -6.63 -5.84
N ARG A 207 -4.20 -5.67 -6.18
CA ARG A 207 -2.74 -5.80 -6.00
C ARG A 207 -2.37 -5.77 -4.51
N SER A 208 -2.94 -4.81 -3.78
CA SER A 208 -2.60 -4.60 -2.37
C SER A 208 -3.12 -5.68 -1.42
N GLN A 209 -4.22 -6.35 -1.75
CA GLN A 209 -4.80 -7.37 -0.86
C GLN A 209 -3.85 -8.55 -0.61
N PHE A 210 -2.95 -8.88 -1.54
CA PHE A 210 -2.09 -10.05 -1.40
C PHE A 210 -1.17 -9.97 -0.18
N SER A 211 -0.39 -8.89 -0.06
CA SER A 211 0.49 -8.67 1.09
C SER A 211 -0.29 -8.56 2.40
N PHE A 212 -1.48 -7.98 2.36
CA PHE A 212 -2.38 -7.89 3.52
C PHE A 212 -2.88 -9.27 3.99
N VAL A 213 -3.30 -10.12 3.05
CA VAL A 213 -3.77 -11.50 3.30
C VAL A 213 -2.63 -12.36 3.86
N ILE A 214 -1.42 -12.26 3.31
CA ILE A 214 -0.25 -12.96 3.84
C ILE A 214 0.00 -12.58 5.31
N GLY A 215 -0.08 -11.28 5.63
CA GLY A 215 0.03 -10.80 7.02
C GLY A 215 -1.04 -11.42 7.93
N GLY A 216 -2.29 -11.47 7.46
CA GLY A 216 -3.39 -12.09 8.20
C GLY A 216 -3.19 -13.59 8.44
N ILE A 217 -2.84 -14.35 7.40
CA ILE A 217 -2.54 -15.80 7.50
C ILE A 217 -1.39 -16.03 8.48
N PHE A 218 -0.37 -15.19 8.45
CA PHE A 218 0.75 -15.30 9.38
C PHE A 218 0.27 -15.15 10.82
N ALA A 219 -0.60 -14.19 11.13
CA ALA A 219 -1.18 -14.05 12.48
C ALA A 219 -1.94 -15.31 12.93
N TYR A 220 -2.81 -15.85 12.07
CA TYR A 220 -3.54 -17.09 12.36
C TYR A 220 -2.60 -18.27 12.63
N LYS A 221 -1.58 -18.45 11.78
CA LYS A 221 -0.62 -19.56 11.94
C LYS A 221 0.29 -19.43 13.13
N THR A 222 0.74 -18.22 13.45
CA THR A 222 1.62 -18.00 14.61
C THR A 222 0.89 -18.38 15.91
N ILE A 223 -0.43 -18.22 15.95
CA ILE A 223 -1.27 -18.59 17.09
C ILE A 223 -1.55 -20.11 17.09
N ILE A 224 -1.73 -20.71 15.91
CA ILE A 224 -2.15 -22.12 15.79
C ILE A 224 -0.98 -23.11 15.84
N ASN A 225 0.23 -22.77 15.37
CA ASN A 225 1.34 -23.74 15.32
C ASN A 225 2.74 -23.10 15.37
N GLN A 226 3.48 -23.35 16.46
CA GLN A 226 4.85 -22.85 16.69
C GLN A 226 5.93 -23.50 15.80
N ASN A 227 5.63 -24.61 15.12
CA ASN A 227 6.64 -25.36 14.35
C ASN A 227 6.84 -24.88 12.90
N ILE A 228 5.98 -24.00 12.37
CA ILE A 228 6.10 -23.47 10.99
C ILE A 228 7.07 -22.28 10.92
N GLU A 229 7.59 -21.83 12.06
CA GLU A 229 8.58 -20.75 12.14
C GLU A 229 9.88 -21.03 11.36
N LYS A 230 10.21 -22.32 11.15
CA LYS A 230 11.43 -22.77 10.46
C LYS A 230 11.32 -22.84 8.93
N ILE A 231 10.12 -22.95 8.36
CA ILE A 231 9.92 -23.17 6.92
C ILE A 231 9.76 -21.84 6.16
N LEU A 232 9.33 -20.78 6.84
CA LEU A 232 9.10 -19.45 6.26
C LEU A 232 10.15 -18.41 6.66
N SER A 233 11.19 -18.80 7.41
CA SER A 233 12.23 -17.88 7.86
C SER A 233 13.28 -17.58 6.79
N ASN A 234 13.51 -16.27 6.66
CA ASN A 234 14.59 -15.54 6.00
C ASN A 234 14.55 -15.33 4.48
N ASN A 235 14.24 -16.33 3.65
CA ASN A 235 14.33 -16.11 2.19
C ASN A 235 12.97 -15.92 1.50
N ILE A 236 11.95 -16.71 1.84
CA ILE A 236 10.67 -16.68 1.11
C ILE A 236 9.85 -15.42 1.43
N LEU A 237 9.86 -14.93 2.67
CA LEU A 237 9.12 -13.71 3.02
C LEU A 237 9.72 -12.47 2.34
N VAL A 238 11.05 -12.39 2.27
CA VAL A 238 11.77 -11.32 1.57
C VAL A 238 11.53 -11.40 0.07
N ILE A 239 11.60 -12.60 -0.51
CA ILE A 239 11.30 -12.84 -1.93
C ILE A 239 9.84 -12.52 -2.25
N ILE A 240 8.87 -12.95 -1.42
CA ILE A 240 7.45 -12.64 -1.63
C ILE A 240 7.21 -11.13 -1.51
N LEU A 241 7.80 -10.45 -0.52
CA LEU A 241 7.63 -8.99 -0.37
C LEU A 241 8.33 -8.20 -1.48
N GLN A 242 9.44 -8.71 -2.04
CA GLN A 242 10.13 -8.12 -3.20
C GLN A 242 9.39 -8.38 -4.52
N ILE A 243 8.74 -9.55 -4.68
CA ILE A 243 7.91 -9.86 -5.85
C ILE A 243 6.62 -9.02 -5.85
N CYS A 244 6.17 -8.56 -4.67
CA CYS A 244 4.95 -7.76 -4.53
C CYS A 244 5.15 -6.25 -4.62
N GLY A 245 6.39 -5.78 -4.69
CA GLY A 245 6.75 -4.39 -4.98
C GLY A 245 6.50 -4.09 -6.44
#